data_AF-A0A1I4F3C2-F1
#
_entry.id   AF-A0A1I4F3C2-F1
#
_cell.length_a   1.000
_cell.length_b   1.000
_cell.length_c   1.000
_cell.angle_alpha   90.00
_cell.angle_beta   90.00
_cell.angle_gamma   90.00
#
_symmetry.space_group_name_H-M   'P 1'
#
loop_
_entity.id
_entity.type
_entity.pdbx_description
1 polymer ?
#
loop_
_entity_poly.entity_id
_entity_poly.type
_entity_poly.pdbx_seq_one_letter_code
_entity_poly.pdbx_strand_id
1 'polypeptide(L)'
;MSAAPPRARSAGWYAVQMELRKEQAPNLEGEKNLDLFGLASSSDEWQVGPQGSPYVGICSALAMESRRIWVGRMLKRSVVDRTELKAMSDGTEVFGTASLRLGSDRSAIEPVPTPVGSWRGEAVRLERPTHATLLEQAKEELTFRFSEVMESTGHAEHKISEERVAPPLSAVDELDAYFERLPFFNRAELQALLRDIRSGDCAVEDILRKAGRRFADPSFAYAALDLAAREFRREGLDEVAVRTDAAKAQLMAKQGVAVRAGLNISMVASEEAAGDKKIAAELSDFYRATISSDPGPVRLYRGILDRFGVEGFARHVTFLTRALGEDIGSVGPSIEPARLREILGGLSALRVLDTVHECCGEMVERVGRQSKIVITATGVMQQLLPLVEDIVPDPSKIIPIPERLGIPAVQLDLQISLLRESRKLLAMIPVGVYRDLEARGTTLRAVQQAMDIRIGQEESA
;
A
#
# COMPACT_ATOMS: atom_id res chain seq x y z
N MET A 1 46.61 32.39 -16.27
CA MET A 1 46.02 32.64 -14.93
C MET A 1 44.51 32.52 -15.09
N SER A 2 43.91 31.34 -15.30
CA SER A 2 43.69 30.19 -14.40
C SER A 2 43.14 30.57 -13.03
N ALA A 3 41.81 30.53 -12.89
CA ALA A 3 41.11 30.45 -11.62
C ALA A 3 39.92 29.49 -11.80
N ALA A 4 40.08 28.28 -11.27
CA ALA A 4 39.08 27.23 -11.25
C ALA A 4 38.01 27.50 -10.16
N PRO A 5 36.76 27.04 -10.33
CA PRO A 5 35.79 26.98 -9.25
C PRO A 5 36.06 25.77 -8.33
N PRO A 6 35.71 25.84 -7.03
CA PRO A 6 36.07 24.82 -6.05
C PRO A 6 35.21 23.56 -6.18
N ARG A 7 35.89 22.42 -5.99
CA ARG A 7 35.35 21.06 -5.93
C ARG A 7 34.45 20.84 -4.70
N ALA A 8 33.46 19.98 -4.90
CA ALA A 8 32.57 19.42 -3.89
C ALA A 8 33.31 18.76 -2.70
N ARG A 9 32.72 18.87 -1.51
CA ARG A 9 32.95 17.97 -0.37
C ARG A 9 31.60 17.43 0.11
N SER A 10 31.18 16.30 -0.47
CA SER A 10 30.09 15.47 0.04
C SER A 10 30.70 14.16 0.57
N ALA A 11 31.19 14.19 1.80
CA ALA A 11 31.63 13.01 2.54
C ALA A 11 31.52 13.32 4.03
N GLY A 12 30.40 12.93 4.65
CA GLY A 12 30.15 13.26 6.05
C GLY A 12 28.81 12.79 6.61
N TRP A 13 28.30 11.62 6.20
CA TRP A 13 27.08 11.04 6.80
C TRP A 13 27.12 9.52 7.05
N TYR A 14 28.23 8.83 6.77
CA TYR A 14 28.35 7.38 7.01
C TYR A 14 29.30 6.97 8.15
N ALA A 15 29.94 7.93 8.84
CA ALA A 15 30.90 7.62 9.91
C ALA A 15 30.36 7.75 11.35
N VAL A 16 29.10 8.16 11.55
CA VAL A 16 28.54 8.37 12.91
C VAL A 16 27.62 7.22 13.38
N GLN A 17 27.26 6.28 12.49
CA GLN A 17 26.41 5.13 12.86
C GLN A 17 27.17 3.85 13.26
N MET A 18 28.50 3.80 13.08
CA MET A 18 29.31 2.62 13.46
C MET A 18 29.90 2.74 14.87
N GLU A 19 30.05 3.95 15.43
CA GLU A 19 30.63 4.15 16.77
C GLU A 19 29.63 3.96 17.92
N LEU A 20 28.32 4.00 17.67
CA LEU A 20 27.27 3.89 18.70
C LEU A 20 26.72 2.47 18.92
N ARG A 21 27.29 1.45 18.27
CA ARG A 21 26.91 0.03 18.43
C ARG A 21 27.84 -0.80 19.32
N LYS A 22 28.84 -0.19 19.98
CA LYS A 22 29.77 -0.88 20.89
C LYS A 22 29.52 -0.69 22.38
N GLU A 23 28.56 0.14 22.78
CA GLU A 23 28.21 0.34 24.19
C GLU A 23 26.74 0.01 24.44
N GLN A 24 26.43 -1.28 24.58
CA GLN A 24 25.30 -1.82 25.37
C GLN A 24 25.25 -3.34 25.20
N ALA A 25 26.12 -4.05 25.93
CA ALA A 25 25.96 -5.47 26.21
C ALA A 25 25.76 -5.62 27.72
N PRO A 26 24.62 -6.16 28.21
CA PRO A 26 24.52 -6.53 29.61
C PRO A 26 25.21 -7.87 29.85
N ASN A 27 26.06 -7.86 30.86
CA ASN A 27 26.80 -8.95 31.45
C ASN A 27 25.82 -9.95 32.10
N LEU A 28 25.84 -11.22 31.68
CA LEU A 28 25.16 -12.32 32.39
C LEU A 28 26.09 -13.53 32.42
N GLU A 29 26.89 -13.60 33.49
CA GLU A 29 27.53 -14.83 33.95
C GLU A 29 26.58 -15.58 34.89
N GLY A 30 26.44 -16.89 34.64
CA GLY A 30 26.10 -17.88 35.66
C GLY A 30 24.62 -18.27 35.78
N GLU A 31 24.23 -19.39 35.16
CA GLU A 31 23.90 -20.61 35.91
C GLU A 31 23.71 -21.81 34.98
N LYS A 32 23.91 -22.99 35.56
CA LYS A 32 24.30 -24.25 34.95
C LYS A 32 23.10 -25.13 34.56
N ASN A 33 23.41 -26.10 33.70
CA ASN A 33 22.78 -27.41 33.53
C ASN A 33 21.39 -27.44 32.88
N LEU A 34 21.36 -27.93 31.63
CA LEU A 34 20.79 -29.24 31.33
C LEU A 34 21.25 -29.67 29.93
N ASP A 35 22.20 -30.60 29.91
CA ASP A 35 22.48 -31.49 28.78
C ASP A 35 21.20 -32.24 28.40
N LEU A 36 20.93 -32.39 27.10
CA LEU A 36 20.36 -33.61 26.49
C LEU A 36 20.33 -33.45 24.95
N PHE A 37 21.02 -34.36 24.26
CA PHE A 37 21.11 -34.60 22.81
C PHE A 37 21.83 -33.50 21.99
N GLY A 38 23.07 -33.62 21.55
CA GLY A 38 23.81 -34.80 21.11
C GLY A 38 23.53 -35.08 19.63
N LEU A 39 24.26 -34.43 18.71
CA LEU A 39 24.78 -35.02 17.46
C LEU A 39 25.66 -34.02 16.67
N ALA A 40 26.94 -34.38 16.61
CA ALA A 40 27.88 -34.25 15.49
C ALA A 40 28.23 -32.86 14.92
N SER A 41 29.41 -32.42 15.33
CA SER A 41 30.40 -31.64 14.58
C SER A 41 30.75 -32.24 13.21
N SER A 42 30.85 -31.40 12.18
CA SER A 42 31.94 -31.48 11.21
C SER A 42 32.21 -30.10 10.61
N SER A 43 33.35 -29.56 10.99
CA SER A 43 34.06 -28.51 10.25
C SER A 43 34.43 -29.05 8.87
N ASP A 44 34.26 -28.24 7.81
CA ASP A 44 35.15 -28.30 6.66
C ASP A 44 35.20 -26.94 5.96
N GLU A 45 36.42 -26.42 5.88
CA GLU A 45 36.86 -25.30 5.06
C GLU A 45 36.67 -25.65 3.57
N TRP A 46 36.12 -24.75 2.76
CA TRP A 46 36.46 -24.70 1.33
C TRP A 46 36.59 -23.28 0.79
N GLN A 47 37.70 -23.11 0.09
CA GLN A 47 38.25 -21.91 -0.52
C GLN A 47 37.45 -21.39 -1.73
N VAL A 48 37.79 -20.16 -2.12
CA VAL A 48 37.23 -19.38 -3.23
C VAL A 48 37.89 -19.71 -4.59
N GLY A 49 37.06 -19.90 -5.61
CA GLY A 49 37.28 -19.48 -7.02
C GLY A 49 37.33 -20.61 -8.07
N PRO A 50 37.14 -20.33 -9.39
CA PRO A 50 36.26 -19.38 -10.06
C PRO A 50 35.41 -20.02 -11.20
N GLN A 51 34.35 -19.31 -11.63
CA GLN A 51 33.53 -19.50 -12.86
C GLN A 51 32.65 -20.77 -13.00
N GLY A 52 31.35 -20.55 -13.22
CA GLY A 52 30.43 -21.53 -13.83
C GLY A 52 29.09 -21.69 -13.10
N SER A 53 28.09 -20.88 -13.49
CA SER A 53 26.66 -21.22 -13.31
C SER A 53 26.37 -22.51 -14.10
N PRO A 54 25.62 -23.51 -13.58
CA PRO A 54 24.16 -23.38 -13.41
C PRO A 54 23.56 -24.14 -12.20
N TYR A 55 22.41 -23.66 -11.69
CA TYR A 55 21.16 -24.42 -11.62
C TYR A 55 20.09 -23.61 -10.84
N VAL A 56 19.07 -23.19 -11.59
CA VAL A 56 17.73 -22.87 -11.10
C VAL A 56 16.99 -24.20 -10.93
N GLY A 57 16.48 -24.49 -9.74
CA GLY A 57 15.64 -25.64 -9.51
C GLY A 57 15.48 -25.95 -8.02
N ILE A 58 14.23 -26.11 -7.59
CA ILE A 58 13.77 -26.40 -6.21
C ILE A 58 13.46 -25.15 -5.38
N CYS A 59 12.31 -24.53 -5.67
CA CYS A 59 11.50 -23.84 -4.65
C CYS A 59 9.99 -23.73 -5.01
N SER A 60 9.44 -24.63 -5.84
CA SER A 60 8.01 -24.63 -6.18
C SER A 60 7.16 -25.74 -5.52
N ALA A 61 7.75 -26.63 -4.72
CA ALA A 61 7.01 -27.76 -4.15
C ALA A 61 6.52 -27.57 -2.70
N LEU A 62 6.99 -26.55 -1.96
CA LEU A 62 6.56 -26.30 -0.57
C LEU A 62 5.48 -25.21 -0.41
N ALA A 63 5.13 -24.51 -1.49
CA ALA A 63 4.10 -23.46 -1.48
C ALA A 63 2.68 -23.96 -1.84
N MET A 64 2.53 -25.21 -2.31
CA MET A 64 1.23 -25.78 -2.68
C MET A 64 0.57 -26.64 -1.60
N GLU A 65 1.32 -27.19 -0.63
CA GLU A 65 0.76 -28.00 0.45
C GLU A 65 0.07 -27.15 1.54
N SER A 66 0.52 -25.90 1.76
CA SER A 66 -0.06 -24.99 2.76
C SER A 66 -1.41 -24.40 2.35
N ARG A 67 -1.80 -24.46 1.06
CA ARG A 67 -3.12 -23.99 0.59
C ARG A 67 -4.23 -25.05 0.69
N ARG A 68 -3.90 -26.33 0.83
CA ARG A 68 -4.90 -27.41 0.99
C ARG A 68 -5.35 -27.63 2.44
N ILE A 69 -4.53 -27.25 3.42
CA ILE A 69 -4.86 -27.41 4.84
C ILE A 69 -5.77 -26.29 5.37
N TRP A 70 -5.82 -25.13 4.70
CA TRP A 70 -6.62 -23.98 5.16
C TRP A 70 -8.10 -24.03 4.71
N VAL A 71 -8.39 -24.55 3.51
CA VAL A 71 -9.78 -24.66 3.00
C VAL A 71 -10.60 -25.71 3.77
N GLY A 72 -9.95 -26.72 4.38
CA GLY A 72 -10.61 -27.75 5.17
C GLY A 72 -11.02 -27.33 6.60
N ARG A 73 -10.58 -26.16 7.08
CA ARG A 73 -10.81 -25.73 8.48
C ARG A 73 -11.83 -24.59 8.62
N MET A 74 -12.32 -24.03 7.52
CA MET A 74 -13.33 -22.95 7.50
C MET A 74 -14.80 -23.45 7.46
N LEU A 75 -15.03 -24.76 7.26
CA LEU A 75 -16.38 -25.36 7.16
C LEU A 75 -16.86 -26.08 8.44
N LYS A 76 -16.21 -25.87 9.59
CA LYS A 76 -16.66 -26.39 10.90
C LYS A 76 -16.75 -25.28 11.93
N ARG A 77 -17.63 -24.30 11.71
CA ARG A 77 -18.15 -23.40 12.76
C ARG A 77 -19.42 -22.68 12.29
N SER A 78 -20.44 -23.46 11.97
CA SER A 78 -21.84 -23.01 12.04
C SER A 78 -22.66 -24.16 12.60
N VAL A 79 -22.90 -24.10 13.90
CA VAL A 79 -23.82 -24.96 14.65
C VAL A 79 -24.80 -24.02 15.32
N VAL A 80 -26.07 -24.46 15.39
CA VAL A 80 -27.29 -23.80 15.91
C VAL A 80 -28.04 -23.03 14.81
N ASP A 81 -29.29 -23.31 14.44
CA ASP A 81 -30.30 -24.26 14.93
C ASP A 81 -31.13 -24.82 13.76
N ARG A 82 -31.53 -26.08 13.84
CA ARG A 82 -32.39 -26.78 12.86
C ARG A 82 -33.80 -26.86 13.42
N THR A 83 -34.65 -25.94 13.00
CA THR A 83 -36.10 -26.15 12.99
C THR A 83 -36.66 -25.50 11.74
N GLU A 84 -37.57 -26.20 11.07
CA GLU A 84 -38.32 -25.80 9.86
C GLU A 84 -37.68 -26.14 8.51
N LEU A 85 -37.61 -27.45 8.23
CA LEU A 85 -37.67 -27.99 6.87
C LEU A 85 -38.89 -28.91 6.77
N LYS A 86 -40.04 -28.35 6.36
CA LYS A 86 -41.14 -29.12 5.77
C LYS A 86 -42.15 -28.24 5.02
N ALA A 87 -41.86 -27.90 3.78
CA ALA A 87 -42.87 -27.67 2.75
C ALA A 87 -42.20 -27.46 1.37
N MET A 88 -42.64 -28.24 0.37
CA MET A 88 -42.67 -27.90 -1.07
C MET A 88 -41.29 -27.92 -1.78
N SER A 89 -40.86 -28.93 -2.54
CA SER A 89 -41.53 -29.74 -3.58
C SER A 89 -42.21 -28.88 -4.64
N ASP A 90 -41.44 -28.50 -5.67
CA ASP A 90 -41.67 -28.79 -7.10
C ASP A 90 -41.10 -27.67 -7.98
N GLY A 91 -40.31 -28.05 -8.99
CA GLY A 91 -39.77 -27.08 -9.96
C GLY A 91 -38.52 -27.58 -10.69
N THR A 92 -38.67 -28.66 -11.44
CA THR A 92 -37.67 -29.19 -12.37
C THR A 92 -37.61 -28.31 -13.61
N GLU A 93 -36.45 -27.75 -13.99
CA GLU A 93 -36.16 -27.41 -15.39
C GLU A 93 -34.64 -27.37 -15.71
N VAL A 94 -34.21 -28.48 -16.31
CA VAL A 94 -33.28 -28.66 -17.44
C VAL A 94 -32.20 -27.59 -17.72
N PHE A 95 -30.94 -27.93 -17.48
CA PHE A 95 -29.80 -27.42 -18.27
C PHE A 95 -28.97 -28.59 -18.83
N GLY A 96 -29.02 -28.74 -20.15
CA GLY A 96 -28.24 -29.70 -20.91
C GLY A 96 -26.77 -29.27 -21.05
N THR A 97 -25.90 -30.25 -20.90
CA THR A 97 -24.46 -30.20 -21.17
C THR A 97 -24.18 -30.12 -22.68
N ALA A 98 -23.34 -29.18 -23.12
CA ALA A 98 -22.70 -29.27 -24.43
C ALA A 98 -21.25 -28.75 -24.38
N SER A 99 -20.32 -29.66 -24.65
CA SER A 99 -18.88 -29.44 -24.80
C SER A 99 -18.54 -28.47 -25.93
N LEU A 100 -17.63 -27.53 -25.66
CA LEU A 100 -16.98 -26.73 -26.71
C LEU A 100 -15.77 -27.48 -27.26
N ARG A 101 -15.88 -27.91 -28.52
CA ARG A 101 -14.77 -28.38 -29.36
C ARG A 101 -13.95 -27.18 -29.85
N LEU A 102 -12.64 -27.26 -29.68
CA LEU A 102 -11.66 -26.37 -30.31
C LEU A 102 -11.64 -26.63 -31.82
N GLY A 103 -12.12 -25.65 -32.59
CA GLY A 103 -11.95 -25.58 -34.04
C GLY A 103 -11.10 -24.37 -34.40
N SER A 104 -9.97 -24.62 -35.03
CA SER A 104 -9.15 -23.63 -35.72
C SER A 104 -9.89 -23.13 -36.95
N ASP A 105 -10.12 -21.82 -37.06
CA ASP A 105 -10.18 -21.19 -38.38
C ASP A 105 -9.86 -19.70 -38.33
N ARG A 106 -8.91 -19.30 -39.20
CA ARG A 106 -8.64 -17.91 -39.54
C ARG A 106 -9.72 -17.47 -40.52
N SER A 107 -10.67 -16.65 -40.09
CA SER A 107 -11.60 -15.96 -40.98
C SER A 107 -11.71 -14.48 -40.60
N ALA A 108 -11.79 -13.65 -41.62
CA ALA A 108 -11.82 -12.21 -41.58
C ALA A 108 -12.88 -11.67 -40.62
N ILE A 109 -12.53 -10.62 -39.87
CA ILE A 109 -13.46 -9.88 -39.02
C ILE A 109 -14.38 -9.09 -39.95
N GLU A 110 -15.54 -9.65 -40.29
CA GLU A 110 -16.66 -8.86 -40.79
C GLU A 110 -17.24 -8.00 -39.64
N PRO A 111 -17.61 -6.74 -39.88
CA PRO A 111 -18.15 -5.87 -38.84
C PRO A 111 -19.56 -6.33 -38.46
N VAL A 112 -19.71 -6.81 -37.21
CA VAL A 112 -21.00 -7.10 -36.59
C VAL A 112 -21.87 -5.82 -36.56
N PRO A 113 -23.13 -5.86 -37.06
CA PRO A 113 -23.97 -4.68 -37.13
C PRO A 113 -24.33 -4.15 -35.73
N THR A 114 -24.15 -2.84 -35.52
CA THR A 114 -24.58 -2.14 -34.30
C THR A 114 -26.12 -2.08 -34.22
N PRO A 115 -26.74 -2.52 -33.12
CA PRO A 115 -28.18 -2.39 -32.95
C PRO A 115 -28.57 -0.91 -32.84
N VAL A 116 -29.47 -0.47 -33.70
CA VAL A 116 -30.07 0.87 -33.70
C VAL A 116 -31.48 0.73 -33.14
N GLY A 117 -31.78 1.46 -32.06
CA GLY A 117 -33.12 1.55 -31.48
C GLY A 117 -33.74 2.92 -31.75
N SER A 118 -35.05 3.07 -31.59
CA SER A 118 -35.70 4.39 -31.53
C SER A 118 -36.25 4.66 -30.14
N TRP A 119 -36.02 5.85 -29.61
CA TRP A 119 -36.59 6.32 -28.36
C TRP A 119 -37.31 7.65 -28.64
N ARG A 120 -38.62 7.71 -28.35
CA ARG A 120 -39.54 8.83 -28.73
C ARG A 120 -39.36 9.36 -30.16
N GLY A 121 -39.20 8.44 -31.12
CA GLY A 121 -39.09 8.80 -32.53
C GLY A 121 -37.71 9.28 -32.96
N GLU A 122 -36.74 9.31 -32.06
CA GLU A 122 -35.35 9.67 -32.36
C GLU A 122 -34.49 8.39 -32.41
N ALA A 123 -33.65 8.27 -33.45
CA ALA A 123 -32.79 7.10 -33.63
C ALA A 123 -31.59 7.19 -32.68
N VAL A 124 -31.51 6.26 -31.73
CA VAL A 124 -30.44 6.20 -30.73
C VAL A 124 -29.47 5.09 -31.11
N ARG A 125 -28.17 5.43 -31.18
CA ARG A 125 -27.08 4.48 -31.37
C ARG A 125 -26.43 4.20 -30.01
N LEU A 126 -26.37 2.93 -29.61
CA LEU A 126 -25.57 2.50 -28.47
C LEU A 126 -24.10 2.53 -28.87
N GLU A 127 -23.34 3.48 -28.30
CA GLU A 127 -21.88 3.46 -28.40
C GLU A 127 -21.35 2.21 -27.70
N ARG A 128 -20.36 1.55 -28.31
CA ARG A 128 -19.72 0.38 -27.70
C ARG A 128 -19.04 0.83 -26.41
N PRO A 129 -19.22 0.09 -25.30
CA PRO A 129 -18.51 0.40 -24.08
C PRO A 129 -17.01 0.29 -24.34
N THR A 130 -16.30 1.38 -24.13
CA THR A 130 -14.84 1.47 -24.09
C THR A 130 -14.33 0.86 -22.77
N HIS A 131 -13.05 0.48 -22.71
CA HIS A 131 -12.46 -0.01 -21.46
C HIS A 131 -12.60 0.99 -20.29
N ALA A 132 -12.65 2.29 -20.59
CA ALA A 132 -12.91 3.33 -19.59
C ALA A 132 -14.34 3.29 -19.05
N THR A 133 -15.34 3.07 -19.90
CA THR A 133 -16.75 2.97 -19.47
C THR A 133 -17.03 1.67 -18.73
N LEU A 134 -16.36 0.56 -19.08
CA LEU A 134 -16.43 -0.69 -18.29
C LEU A 134 -15.82 -0.54 -16.90
N LEU A 135 -14.71 0.20 -16.76
CA LEU A 135 -14.09 0.49 -15.48
C LEU A 135 -14.97 1.42 -14.63
N GLU A 136 -15.61 2.41 -15.27
CA GLU A 136 -16.54 3.33 -14.62
C GLU A 136 -17.82 2.60 -14.14
N GLN A 137 -18.34 1.67 -14.94
CA GLN A 137 -19.46 0.80 -14.55
C GLN A 137 -19.08 -0.15 -13.40
N ALA A 138 -17.86 -0.72 -13.42
CA ALA A 138 -17.36 -1.54 -12.31
C ALA A 138 -17.14 -0.71 -11.02
N LYS A 139 -16.72 0.56 -11.17
CA LYS A 139 -16.62 1.53 -10.07
C LYS A 139 -18.01 1.84 -9.50
N GLU A 140 -19.01 2.04 -10.35
CA GLU A 140 -20.40 2.25 -9.93
C GLU A 140 -20.98 1.01 -9.24
N GLU A 141 -20.77 -0.20 -9.77
CA GLU A 141 -21.26 -1.44 -9.13
C GLU A 141 -20.64 -1.64 -7.73
N LEU A 142 -19.34 -1.36 -7.57
CA LEU A 142 -18.69 -1.37 -6.25
C LEU A 142 -19.27 -0.28 -5.34
N THR A 143 -19.52 0.92 -5.86
CA THR A 143 -20.10 2.04 -5.10
C THR A 143 -21.53 1.71 -4.63
N PHE A 144 -22.34 1.05 -5.44
CA PHE A 144 -23.69 0.59 -5.05
C PHE A 144 -23.65 -0.50 -3.99
N ARG A 145 -22.74 -1.49 -4.09
CA ARG A 145 -22.60 -2.52 -3.05
C ARG A 145 -22.13 -1.95 -1.71
N PHE A 146 -21.28 -0.93 -1.73
CA PHE A 146 -20.89 -0.21 -0.50
C PHE A 146 -22.04 0.67 0.04
N SER A 147 -22.86 1.25 -0.84
CA SER A 147 -24.06 1.99 -0.44
C SER A 147 -25.12 1.09 0.20
N GLU A 148 -25.36 -0.11 -0.33
CA GLU A 148 -26.27 -1.10 0.28
C GLU A 148 -25.79 -1.52 1.69
N VAL A 149 -24.47 -1.70 1.87
CA VAL A 149 -23.89 -2.04 3.18
C VAL A 149 -24.00 -0.86 4.17
N MET A 150 -23.82 0.39 3.72
CA MET A 150 -24.03 1.58 4.55
C MET A 150 -25.51 1.86 4.86
N GLU A 151 -26.43 1.69 3.92
CA GLU A 151 -27.87 1.83 4.20
C GLU A 151 -28.34 0.79 5.21
N SER A 152 -27.79 -0.43 5.18
CA SER A 152 -28.10 -1.47 6.18
C SER A 152 -27.63 -1.11 7.60
N THR A 153 -26.74 -0.13 7.76
CA THR A 153 -26.20 0.35 9.05
C THR A 153 -26.58 1.80 9.38
N GLY A 154 -27.39 2.46 8.54
CA GLY A 154 -27.51 3.93 8.49
C GLY A 154 -28.89 4.53 8.77
N HIS A 155 -29.76 3.87 9.55
CA HIS A 155 -31.06 4.45 9.92
C HIS A 155 -31.25 4.59 11.43
N ALA A 156 -30.71 5.68 11.96
CA ALA A 156 -31.20 6.32 13.18
C ALA A 156 -30.89 7.82 13.13
N GLU A 157 -31.62 8.56 12.30
CA GLU A 157 -31.62 10.03 12.36
C GLU A 157 -32.28 10.48 13.68
N HIS A 158 -31.47 10.71 14.71
CA HIS A 158 -31.93 11.43 15.90
C HIS A 158 -31.65 12.92 15.73
N LYS A 159 -32.74 13.70 15.63
CA LYS A 159 -32.71 15.16 15.74
C LYS A 159 -32.03 15.54 17.06
N ILE A 160 -30.94 16.27 16.95
CA ILE A 160 -30.13 16.73 18.08
C ILE A 160 -30.90 17.84 18.81
N SER A 161 -31.51 17.50 19.95
CA SER A 161 -31.77 18.45 21.02
C SER A 161 -30.56 18.44 21.96
N GLU A 162 -30.00 19.62 22.25
CA GLU A 162 -28.95 19.81 23.25
C GLU A 162 -29.46 19.47 24.66
N GLU A 163 -29.40 18.20 25.01
CA GLU A 163 -29.44 17.74 26.38
C GLU A 163 -28.35 16.67 26.52
N ARG A 164 -27.47 16.82 27.51
CA ARG A 164 -26.35 15.89 27.77
C ARG A 164 -26.90 14.55 28.22
N VAL A 165 -27.41 13.76 27.28
CA VAL A 165 -27.75 12.36 27.50
C VAL A 165 -26.44 11.59 27.49
N ALA A 166 -26.09 11.00 28.63
CA ALA A 166 -24.99 10.06 28.71
C ALA A 166 -25.20 8.98 27.62
N PRO A 167 -24.17 8.63 26.83
CA PRO A 167 -24.32 7.60 25.81
C PRO A 167 -24.89 6.33 26.44
N PRO A 168 -25.77 5.58 25.74
CA PRO A 168 -26.33 4.34 26.26
C PRO A 168 -25.19 3.41 26.69
N LEU A 169 -25.37 2.67 27.80
CA LEU A 169 -24.35 1.79 28.36
C LEU A 169 -23.73 0.85 27.30
N SER A 170 -24.52 0.42 26.31
CA SER A 170 -24.05 -0.37 25.16
C SER A 170 -22.95 0.32 24.34
N ALA A 171 -23.05 1.64 24.12
CA ALA A 171 -22.05 2.40 23.38
C ALA A 171 -20.76 2.63 24.18
N VAL A 172 -20.86 2.69 25.51
CA VAL A 172 -19.69 2.78 26.41
C VAL A 172 -18.94 1.44 26.41
N ASP A 173 -19.69 0.34 26.59
CA ASP A 173 -19.16 -1.03 26.61
C ASP A 173 -18.53 -1.42 25.26
N GLU A 174 -19.13 -1.02 24.14
CA GLU A 174 -18.57 -1.23 22.80
C GLU A 174 -17.23 -0.50 22.60
N LEU A 175 -17.13 0.72 23.11
CA LEU A 175 -15.93 1.54 22.99
C LEU A 175 -14.81 1.07 23.95
N ASP A 176 -15.17 0.58 25.13
CA ASP A 176 -14.24 -0.11 26.02
C ASP A 176 -13.75 -1.41 25.37
N ALA A 177 -14.64 -2.21 24.79
CA ALA A 177 -14.27 -3.42 24.06
C ALA A 177 -13.39 -3.11 22.85
N TYR A 178 -13.60 -1.99 22.16
CA TYR A 178 -12.74 -1.53 21.06
C TYR A 178 -11.34 -1.19 21.57
N PHE A 179 -11.23 -0.39 22.64
CA PHE A 179 -9.94 -0.04 23.19
C PHE A 179 -9.22 -1.23 23.83
N GLU A 180 -9.93 -2.20 24.41
CA GLU A 180 -9.37 -3.45 24.88
C GLU A 180 -8.74 -4.29 23.76
N ARG A 181 -9.27 -4.20 22.55
CA ARG A 181 -8.77 -4.89 21.36
C ARG A 181 -7.67 -4.15 20.62
N LEU A 182 -7.33 -2.90 20.99
CA LEU A 182 -6.29 -2.14 20.31
C LEU A 182 -4.93 -2.88 20.36
N PRO A 183 -4.38 -3.27 19.20
CA PRO A 183 -3.10 -3.96 19.17
C PRO A 183 -1.98 -3.08 19.72
N PHE A 184 -1.03 -3.70 20.43
CA PHE A 184 0.18 -3.06 20.95
C PHE A 184 -0.02 -1.90 21.95
N PHE A 185 -1.26 -1.66 22.39
CA PHE A 185 -1.58 -0.67 23.41
C PHE A 185 -0.96 -1.04 24.76
N ASN A 186 -0.12 -0.17 25.31
CA ASN A 186 0.63 -0.48 26.53
C ASN A 186 -0.19 -0.18 27.80
N ARG A 187 -0.79 -1.22 28.37
CA ARG A 187 -1.58 -1.15 29.62
C ARG A 187 -0.74 -0.74 30.83
N ALA A 188 0.52 -1.14 30.90
CA ALA A 188 1.40 -0.77 32.02
C ALA A 188 1.67 0.75 32.00
N GLU A 189 1.85 1.33 30.82
CA GLU A 189 1.98 2.78 30.65
C GLU A 189 0.67 3.52 30.94
N LEU A 190 -0.49 2.95 30.63
CA LEU A 190 -1.79 3.50 31.04
C LEU A 190 -1.88 3.56 32.57
N GLN A 191 -1.52 2.48 33.27
CA GLN A 191 -1.51 2.45 34.74
C GLN A 191 -0.52 3.47 35.33
N ALA A 192 0.63 3.65 34.70
CA ALA A 192 1.59 4.68 35.10
C ALA A 192 1.05 6.10 34.86
N LEU A 193 0.36 6.34 33.74
CA LEU A 193 -0.30 7.61 33.43
C LEU A 193 -1.37 7.94 34.48
N LEU A 194 -2.23 6.97 34.81
CA LEU A 194 -3.25 7.11 35.83
C LEU A 194 -2.65 7.50 37.18
N ARG A 195 -1.60 6.80 37.64
CA ARG A 195 -0.90 7.14 38.89
C ARG A 195 -0.35 8.57 38.88
N ASP A 196 0.31 8.96 37.79
CA ASP A 196 0.91 10.29 37.67
C ASP A 196 -0.13 11.42 37.65
N ILE A 197 -1.31 11.19 37.09
CA ILE A 197 -2.40 12.18 37.09
C ILE A 197 -3.05 12.23 38.47
N ARG A 198 -3.26 11.09 39.16
CA ARG A 198 -3.79 11.06 40.53
C ARG A 198 -2.88 11.77 41.53
N SER A 199 -1.57 11.58 41.42
CA SER A 199 -0.61 12.02 42.42
C SER A 199 -0.33 13.52 42.40
N GLY A 200 -0.91 14.30 41.49
CA GLY A 200 -0.63 15.73 41.39
C GLY A 200 -1.79 16.52 40.81
N ASP A 201 -1.90 17.78 41.22
CA ASP A 201 -2.84 18.71 40.63
C ASP A 201 -2.33 19.11 39.22
N CYS A 202 -2.78 18.36 38.21
CA CYS A 202 -2.28 18.51 36.85
C CYS A 202 -3.15 19.50 36.07
N ALA A 203 -2.55 20.53 35.51
CA ALA A 203 -3.22 21.30 34.47
C ALA A 203 -3.43 20.43 33.21
N VAL A 204 -4.31 20.85 32.32
CA VAL A 204 -4.64 20.13 31.07
C VAL A 204 -3.37 19.86 30.23
N GLU A 205 -2.47 20.83 30.18
CA GLU A 205 -1.21 20.80 29.43
C GLU A 205 -0.21 19.82 30.05
N ASP A 206 -0.25 19.65 31.38
CA ASP A 206 0.56 18.66 32.08
C ASP A 206 0.08 17.24 31.79
N ILE A 207 -1.24 17.05 31.74
CA ILE A 207 -1.87 15.78 31.36
C ILE A 207 -1.47 15.40 29.93
N LEU A 208 -1.60 16.34 28.98
CA LEU A 208 -1.16 16.15 27.59
C LEU A 208 0.31 15.75 27.49
N ARG A 209 1.19 16.47 28.19
CA ARG A 209 2.63 16.21 28.20
C ARG A 209 2.96 14.85 28.81
N LYS A 210 2.26 14.45 29.88
CA LYS A 210 2.41 13.13 30.51
C LYS A 210 1.95 12.01 29.58
N ALA A 211 0.84 12.19 28.87
CA ALA A 211 0.34 11.22 27.89
C ALA A 211 1.32 11.06 26.72
N GLY A 212 1.77 12.17 26.11
CA GLY A 212 2.70 12.14 24.97
C GLY A 212 4.09 11.58 25.30
N ARG A 213 4.55 11.69 26.56
CA ARG A 213 5.81 11.06 27.01
C ARG A 213 5.73 9.54 27.07
N ARG A 214 4.55 8.99 27.36
CA ARG A 214 4.32 7.55 27.50
C ARG A 214 3.87 6.88 26.22
N PHE A 215 3.08 7.61 25.43
CA PHE A 215 2.52 7.16 24.17
C PHE A 215 3.00 8.09 23.07
N ALA A 216 4.05 7.65 22.36
CA ALA A 216 4.57 8.38 21.21
C ALA A 216 3.57 8.44 20.05
N ASP A 217 2.76 7.40 19.87
CA ASP A 217 1.68 7.38 18.87
C ASP A 217 0.48 8.21 19.37
N PRO A 218 0.00 9.20 18.60
CA PRO A 218 -1.09 10.08 19.03
C PRO A 218 -2.42 9.33 19.20
N SER A 219 -2.64 8.24 18.48
CA SER A 219 -3.85 7.40 18.58
C SER A 219 -3.85 6.64 19.91
N PHE A 220 -2.70 6.12 20.32
CA PHE A 220 -2.56 5.50 21.64
C PHE A 220 -2.61 6.53 22.76
N ALA A 221 -2.04 7.73 22.57
CA ALA A 221 -2.19 8.81 23.55
C ALA A 221 -3.65 9.22 23.72
N TYR A 222 -4.41 9.31 22.62
CA TYR A 222 -5.84 9.58 22.65
C TYR A 222 -6.62 8.48 23.37
N ALA A 223 -6.39 7.21 23.02
CA ALA A 223 -7.01 6.06 23.68
C ALA A 223 -6.71 6.03 25.18
N ALA A 224 -5.46 6.32 25.58
CA ALA A 224 -5.06 6.36 26.97
C ALA A 224 -5.77 7.48 27.74
N LEU A 225 -5.92 8.67 27.15
CA LEU A 225 -6.66 9.78 27.76
C LEU A 225 -8.16 9.48 27.88
N ASP A 226 -8.74 8.81 26.89
CA ASP A 226 -10.15 8.41 26.93
C ASP A 226 -10.43 7.41 28.05
N LEU A 227 -9.64 6.33 28.11
CA LEU A 227 -9.71 5.33 29.18
C LEU A 227 -9.42 5.95 30.56
N ALA A 228 -8.45 6.86 30.65
CA ALA A 228 -8.13 7.53 31.91
C ALA A 228 -9.29 8.39 32.41
N ALA A 229 -9.93 9.18 31.53
CA ALA A 229 -11.09 10.00 31.91
C ALA A 229 -12.28 9.14 32.39
N ARG A 230 -12.51 7.97 31.77
CA ARG A 230 -13.53 7.01 32.23
C ARG A 230 -13.20 6.44 33.60
N GLU A 231 -11.94 6.05 33.82
CA GLU A 231 -11.51 5.49 35.10
C GLU A 231 -11.64 6.53 36.23
N PHE A 232 -11.28 7.78 35.98
CA PHE A 232 -11.48 8.85 36.97
C PHE A 232 -12.94 9.11 37.28
N ARG A 233 -13.85 9.06 36.29
CA ARG A 233 -15.31 9.12 36.55
C ARG A 233 -15.77 7.95 37.41
N ARG A 234 -15.29 6.73 37.13
CA ARG A 234 -15.62 5.53 37.91
C ARG A 234 -15.16 5.61 39.36
N GLU A 235 -14.05 6.30 39.62
CA GLU A 235 -13.50 6.57 40.95
C GLU A 235 -14.14 7.77 41.66
N GLY A 236 -15.05 8.50 41.01
CA GLY A 236 -15.67 9.71 41.56
C GLY A 236 -14.74 10.95 41.54
N LEU A 237 -13.68 10.92 40.72
CA LEU A 237 -12.71 12.01 40.55
C LEU A 237 -13.11 12.91 39.37
N ASP A 238 -14.31 13.50 39.44
CA ASP A 238 -14.93 14.20 38.30
C ASP A 238 -14.12 15.39 37.78
N GLU A 239 -13.53 16.21 38.66
CA GLU A 239 -12.70 17.35 38.24
C GLU A 239 -11.43 16.91 37.48
N VAL A 240 -10.86 15.76 37.84
CA VAL A 240 -9.71 15.17 37.16
C VAL A 240 -10.14 14.60 35.82
N ALA A 241 -11.30 13.94 35.77
CA ALA A 241 -11.87 13.44 34.54
C ALA A 241 -12.16 14.57 33.53
N VAL A 242 -12.77 15.68 33.98
CA VAL A 242 -13.05 16.85 33.13
C VAL A 242 -11.77 17.45 32.55
N ARG A 243 -10.70 17.59 33.35
CA ARG A 243 -9.40 18.05 32.86
C ARG A 243 -8.76 17.06 31.88
N THR A 244 -8.93 15.76 32.11
CA THR A 244 -8.43 14.71 31.21
C THR A 244 -9.19 14.70 29.88
N ASP A 245 -10.51 14.89 29.90
CA ASP A 245 -11.32 15.05 28.70
C ASP A 245 -10.97 16.34 27.94
N ALA A 246 -10.66 17.43 28.63
CA ALA A 246 -10.14 18.65 28.01
C ALA A 246 -8.78 18.40 27.32
N ALA A 247 -7.88 17.63 27.96
CA ALA A 247 -6.60 17.23 27.36
C ALA A 247 -6.84 16.38 26.10
N LYS A 248 -7.73 15.39 26.17
CA LYS A 248 -8.15 14.55 25.04
C LYS A 248 -8.69 15.40 23.87
N ALA A 249 -9.59 16.35 24.17
CA ALA A 249 -10.15 17.25 23.18
C ALA A 249 -9.09 18.15 22.53
N GLN A 250 -8.15 18.67 23.32
CA GLN A 250 -7.00 19.43 22.78
C GLN A 250 -6.10 18.57 21.87
N LEU A 251 -5.86 17.30 22.21
CA LEU A 251 -5.10 16.39 21.35
C LEU A 251 -5.84 16.16 20.02
N MET A 252 -7.14 15.91 20.06
CA MET A 252 -7.97 15.75 18.86
C MET A 252 -8.00 17.03 18.02
N ALA A 253 -8.04 18.21 18.64
CA ALA A 253 -7.98 19.48 17.93
C ALA A 253 -6.64 19.70 17.22
N LYS A 254 -5.52 19.29 17.83
CA LYS A 254 -4.16 19.47 17.27
C LYS A 254 -3.77 18.37 16.27
N GLN A 255 -4.18 17.13 16.50
CA GLN A 255 -3.68 15.94 15.80
C GLN A 255 -4.80 15.00 15.33
N GLY A 256 -6.02 15.50 15.18
CA GLY A 256 -7.20 14.66 14.96
C GLY A 256 -7.12 13.76 13.72
N VAL A 257 -6.50 14.23 12.64
CA VAL A 257 -6.26 13.41 11.43
C VAL A 257 -5.37 12.22 11.78
N ALA A 258 -4.24 12.44 12.46
CA ALA A 258 -3.29 11.39 12.81
C ALA A 258 -3.86 10.38 13.81
N VAL A 259 -4.67 10.87 14.77
CA VAL A 259 -5.40 10.07 15.75
C VAL A 259 -6.40 9.16 15.04
N ARG A 260 -7.31 9.73 14.24
CA ARG A 260 -8.33 8.95 13.52
C ARG A 260 -7.69 7.94 12.57
N ALA A 261 -6.71 8.37 11.77
CA ALA A 261 -5.98 7.47 10.87
C ALA A 261 -5.42 6.27 11.62
N GLY A 262 -4.66 6.49 12.69
CA GLY A 262 -4.03 5.38 13.43
C GLY A 262 -5.02 4.48 14.16
N LEU A 263 -6.13 5.02 14.68
CA LEU A 263 -7.21 4.21 15.23
C LEU A 263 -7.85 3.33 14.15
N ASN A 264 -8.28 3.94 13.05
CA ASN A 264 -9.02 3.28 11.97
C ASN A 264 -8.24 2.13 11.33
N ILE A 265 -6.92 2.26 11.21
CA ILE A 265 -6.08 1.24 10.55
C ILE A 265 -5.33 0.31 11.53
N SER A 266 -5.51 0.49 12.84
CA SER A 266 -4.71 -0.20 13.87
C SER A 266 -4.71 -1.74 13.73
N MET A 267 -5.88 -2.32 13.46
CA MET A 267 -6.04 -3.76 13.26
C MET A 267 -5.32 -4.23 11.98
N VAL A 268 -5.55 -3.54 10.86
CA VAL A 268 -4.92 -3.87 9.57
C VAL A 268 -3.40 -3.77 9.65
N ALA A 269 -2.87 -2.72 10.29
CA ALA A 269 -1.44 -2.54 10.50
C ALA A 269 -0.85 -3.67 11.37
N SER A 270 -1.58 -4.12 12.39
CA SER A 270 -1.14 -5.22 13.27
C SER A 270 -1.11 -6.57 12.55
N GLU A 271 -2.15 -6.86 11.77
CA GLU A 271 -2.24 -8.08 10.97
C GLU A 271 -1.11 -8.15 9.94
N GLU A 272 -0.89 -7.07 9.19
CA GLU A 272 0.18 -6.99 8.18
C GLU A 272 1.58 -7.03 8.80
N ALA A 273 1.72 -6.57 10.03
CA ALA A 273 2.95 -6.67 10.79
C ALA A 273 3.17 -8.05 11.43
N ALA A 274 2.22 -8.99 11.30
CA ALA A 274 2.28 -10.32 11.90
C ALA A 274 2.60 -10.30 13.41
N GLY A 275 2.09 -9.29 14.13
CA GLY A 275 2.36 -9.12 15.56
C GLY A 275 3.65 -8.36 15.92
N ASP A 276 4.42 -7.86 14.95
CA ASP A 276 5.58 -7.00 15.24
C ASP A 276 5.15 -5.54 15.46
N LYS A 277 5.35 -5.06 16.70
CA LYS A 277 4.99 -3.68 17.09
C LYS A 277 5.70 -2.60 16.28
N LYS A 278 6.99 -2.80 15.95
CA LYS A 278 7.79 -1.80 15.24
C LYS A 278 7.36 -1.69 13.78
N ILE A 279 7.10 -2.83 13.14
CA ILE A 279 6.57 -2.87 11.77
C ILE A 279 5.18 -2.23 11.72
N ALA A 280 4.29 -2.54 12.67
CA ALA A 280 2.96 -1.94 12.72
C ALA A 280 3.00 -0.40 12.88
N ALA A 281 3.94 0.10 13.69
CA ALA A 281 4.17 1.53 13.83
C ALA A 281 4.68 2.15 12.52
N GLU A 282 5.64 1.52 11.84
CA GLU A 282 6.14 1.99 10.55
C GLU A 282 5.05 2.02 9.48
N LEU A 283 4.19 1.00 9.42
CA LEU A 283 3.03 0.95 8.53
C LEU A 283 2.04 2.08 8.83
N SER A 284 1.78 2.36 10.11
CA SER A 284 0.88 3.43 10.53
C SER A 284 1.43 4.81 10.17
N ASP A 285 2.72 5.04 10.37
CA ASP A 285 3.39 6.29 9.99
C ASP A 285 3.45 6.47 8.48
N PHE A 286 3.68 5.39 7.73
CA PHE A 286 3.65 5.41 6.28
C PHE A 286 2.26 5.74 5.74
N TYR A 287 1.21 5.16 6.32
CA TYR A 287 -0.17 5.51 5.98
C TYR A 287 -0.48 6.98 6.24
N ARG A 288 -0.16 7.48 7.45
CA ARG A 288 -0.34 8.90 7.81
C ARG A 288 0.39 9.85 6.87
N ALA A 289 1.62 9.52 6.49
CA ALA A 289 2.39 10.30 5.53
C ALA A 289 1.72 10.32 4.14
N THR A 290 1.17 9.19 3.71
CA THR A 290 0.48 9.05 2.42
C THR A 290 -0.75 9.96 2.36
N ILE A 291 -1.63 9.90 3.37
CA ILE A 291 -2.85 10.74 3.39
C ILE A 291 -2.56 12.23 3.58
N SER A 292 -1.43 12.58 4.20
CA SER A 292 -1.04 13.98 4.44
C SER A 292 -0.42 14.65 3.21
N SER A 293 0.31 13.89 2.39
CA SER A 293 1.15 14.45 1.31
C SER A 293 0.54 14.39 -0.09
N ASP A 294 -0.54 13.61 -0.27
CA ASP A 294 -1.14 13.33 -1.58
C ASP A 294 -0.08 13.09 -2.69
N PRO A 295 0.80 12.08 -2.48
CA PRO A 295 1.83 11.78 -3.44
C PRO A 295 1.14 11.05 -4.59
N GLY A 296 0.87 11.74 -5.70
CA GLY A 296 0.33 11.10 -6.91
C GLY A 296 1.10 9.81 -7.27
N PRO A 297 0.56 8.93 -8.14
CA PRO A 297 0.96 7.53 -8.23
C PRO A 297 2.48 7.30 -8.38
N VAL A 298 3.18 8.15 -9.14
CA VAL A 298 4.64 8.07 -9.33
C VAL A 298 5.42 8.32 -8.04
N ARG A 299 5.01 9.33 -7.25
CA ARG A 299 5.66 9.65 -5.97
C ARG A 299 5.40 8.55 -4.93
N LEU A 300 4.17 8.04 -4.87
CA LEU A 300 3.83 6.96 -3.96
C LEU A 300 4.57 5.66 -4.33
N TYR A 301 4.66 5.34 -5.61
CA TYR A 301 5.46 4.22 -6.11
C TYR A 301 6.92 4.31 -5.61
N ARG A 302 7.56 5.46 -5.81
CA ARG A 302 8.94 5.69 -5.36
C ARG A 302 9.07 5.59 -3.84
N GLY A 303 8.14 6.19 -3.10
CA GLY A 303 8.14 6.14 -1.63
C GLY A 303 8.03 4.72 -1.07
N ILE A 304 7.24 3.85 -1.70
CA ILE A 304 7.14 2.44 -1.32
C ILE A 304 8.48 1.73 -1.58
N LEU A 305 9.07 1.93 -2.76
CA LEU A 305 10.35 1.29 -3.10
C LEU A 305 11.49 1.74 -2.20
N ASP A 306 11.60 3.03 -1.92
CA ASP A 306 12.66 3.60 -1.10
C ASP A 306 12.60 3.07 0.35
N ARG A 307 11.39 2.80 0.86
CA ARG A 307 11.16 2.39 2.24
C ARG A 307 11.14 0.87 2.43
N PHE A 308 10.52 0.15 1.50
CA PHE A 308 10.21 -1.27 1.65
C PHE A 308 10.85 -2.17 0.59
N GLY A 309 11.54 -1.59 -0.39
CA GLY A 309 12.16 -2.31 -1.49
C GLY A 309 11.15 -2.86 -2.50
N VAL A 310 11.69 -3.47 -3.57
CA VAL A 310 10.91 -4.06 -4.66
C VAL A 310 10.11 -5.26 -4.18
N GLU A 311 10.73 -6.14 -3.39
CA GLU A 311 10.08 -7.35 -2.85
C GLU A 311 8.89 -7.01 -1.93
N GLY A 312 8.95 -5.87 -1.26
CA GLY A 312 7.88 -5.38 -0.39
C GLY A 312 6.74 -4.70 -1.13
N PHE A 313 6.89 -4.35 -2.42
CA PHE A 313 6.00 -3.42 -3.10
C PHE A 313 4.54 -3.87 -3.11
N ALA A 314 4.25 -5.05 -3.69
CA ALA A 314 2.89 -5.57 -3.83
C ALA A 314 2.19 -5.77 -2.47
N ARG A 315 2.94 -6.19 -1.44
CA ARG A 315 2.44 -6.33 -0.07
C ARG A 315 2.03 -4.97 0.50
N HIS A 316 2.84 -3.93 0.33
CA HIS A 316 2.53 -2.60 0.86
C HIS A 316 1.40 -1.90 0.09
N VAL A 317 1.26 -2.11 -1.21
CA VAL A 317 0.09 -1.65 -1.97
C VAL A 317 -1.18 -2.31 -1.46
N THR A 318 -1.13 -3.62 -1.16
CA THR A 318 -2.26 -4.35 -0.58
C THR A 318 -2.61 -3.81 0.80
N PHE A 319 -1.61 -3.58 1.67
CA PHE A 319 -1.81 -2.93 2.97
C PHE A 319 -2.48 -1.57 2.84
N LEU A 320 -1.95 -0.67 1.99
CA LEU A 320 -2.54 0.67 1.80
C LEU A 320 -3.98 0.61 1.30
N THR A 321 -4.28 -0.33 0.39
CA THR A 321 -5.63 -0.54 -0.15
C THR A 321 -6.60 -0.94 0.97
N ARG A 322 -6.19 -1.88 1.83
CA ARG A 322 -6.99 -2.31 2.98
C ARG A 322 -7.15 -1.20 4.01
N ALA A 323 -6.06 -0.52 4.35
CA ALA A 323 -6.03 0.57 5.33
C ALA A 323 -6.94 1.75 4.91
N LEU A 324 -6.90 2.16 3.63
CA LEU A 324 -7.83 3.16 3.09
C LEU A 324 -9.28 2.68 3.16
N GLY A 325 -9.54 1.40 2.87
CA GLY A 325 -10.89 0.82 2.98
C GLY A 325 -11.47 0.93 4.40
N GLU A 326 -10.68 0.55 5.41
CA GLU A 326 -11.09 0.68 6.82
C GLU A 326 -11.29 2.14 7.24
N ASP A 327 -10.42 3.05 6.79
CA ASP A 327 -10.54 4.46 7.13
C ASP A 327 -11.78 5.11 6.48
N ILE A 328 -12.08 4.77 5.23
CA ILE A 328 -13.30 5.20 4.52
C ILE A 328 -14.56 4.66 5.21
N GLY A 329 -14.54 3.40 5.64
CA GLY A 329 -15.68 2.73 6.27
C GLY A 329 -15.87 3.08 7.75
N SER A 330 -14.95 3.82 8.35
CA SER A 330 -15.01 4.19 9.76
C SER A 330 -16.10 5.25 10.04
N VAL A 331 -16.62 5.25 11.26
CA VAL A 331 -17.59 6.27 11.73
C VAL A 331 -16.98 7.69 11.71
N GLY A 332 -15.66 7.79 11.87
CA GLY A 332 -14.91 9.03 11.79
C GLY A 332 -13.69 8.87 10.90
N PRO A 333 -13.84 9.06 9.57
CA PRO A 333 -12.72 9.01 8.64
C PRO A 333 -11.63 10.03 8.99
N SER A 334 -10.38 9.70 8.69
CA SER A 334 -9.24 10.54 9.06
C SER A 334 -9.25 11.90 8.35
N ILE A 335 -9.65 11.92 7.07
CA ILE A 335 -9.85 13.09 6.20
C ILE A 335 -11.16 12.93 5.41
N GLU A 336 -11.49 13.85 4.50
CA GLU A 336 -12.72 13.73 3.70
C GLU A 336 -12.75 12.39 2.92
N PRO A 337 -13.85 11.61 2.98
CA PRO A 337 -13.94 10.31 2.30
C PRO A 337 -13.68 10.37 0.79
N ALA A 338 -14.07 11.47 0.13
CA ALA A 338 -13.78 11.69 -1.28
C ALA A 338 -12.27 11.68 -1.55
N ARG A 339 -11.48 12.31 -0.69
CA ARG A 339 -10.02 12.36 -0.81
C ARG A 339 -9.37 11.00 -0.54
N LEU A 340 -9.87 10.25 0.45
CA LEU A 340 -9.42 8.86 0.67
C LEU A 340 -9.70 7.98 -0.56
N ARG A 341 -10.86 8.16 -1.22
CA ARG A 341 -11.19 7.45 -2.46
C ARG A 341 -10.30 7.85 -3.65
N GLU A 342 -9.92 9.12 -3.76
CA GLU A 342 -8.95 9.57 -4.77
C GLU A 342 -7.60 8.88 -4.59
N ILE A 343 -7.09 8.83 -3.36
CA ILE A 343 -5.84 8.11 -3.05
C ILE A 343 -5.99 6.63 -3.39
N LEU A 344 -7.12 6.00 -3.02
CA LEU A 344 -7.42 4.61 -3.33
C LEU A 344 -7.45 4.36 -4.85
N GLY A 345 -8.04 5.26 -5.63
CA GLY A 345 -8.01 5.22 -7.10
C GLY A 345 -6.58 5.27 -7.65
N GLY A 346 -5.73 6.11 -7.05
CA GLY A 346 -4.31 6.19 -7.32
C GLY A 346 -3.56 4.87 -7.09
N LEU A 347 -3.98 4.04 -6.11
CA LEU A 347 -3.36 2.73 -5.87
C LEU A 347 -3.57 1.73 -7.00
N SER A 348 -4.64 1.85 -7.79
CA SER A 348 -4.80 0.98 -8.97
C SER A 348 -3.71 1.22 -10.02
N ALA A 349 -3.24 2.46 -10.15
CA ALA A 349 -2.14 2.81 -11.03
C ALA A 349 -0.83 2.18 -10.55
N LEU A 350 -0.62 2.08 -9.23
CA LEU A 350 0.56 1.43 -8.66
C LEU A 350 0.69 -0.03 -9.08
N ARG A 351 -0.43 -0.76 -9.18
CA ARG A 351 -0.43 -2.15 -9.65
C ARG A 351 0.05 -2.27 -11.09
N VAL A 352 -0.30 -1.29 -11.94
CA VAL A 352 0.21 -1.26 -13.31
C VAL A 352 1.69 -0.87 -13.34
N LEU A 353 2.11 0.06 -12.48
CA LEU A 353 3.53 0.40 -12.35
C LEU A 353 4.38 -0.79 -11.86
N ASP A 354 3.81 -1.66 -11.01
CA ASP A 354 4.44 -2.93 -10.61
C ASP A 354 4.65 -3.86 -11.80
N THR A 355 3.61 -4.07 -12.62
CA THR A 355 3.72 -4.84 -13.86
C THR A 355 4.72 -4.23 -14.83
N VAL A 356 4.77 -2.89 -14.95
CA VAL A 356 5.76 -2.21 -15.78
C VAL A 356 7.17 -2.43 -15.22
N HIS A 357 7.37 -2.45 -13.90
CA HIS A 357 8.65 -2.83 -13.29
C HIS A 357 9.05 -4.26 -13.65
N GLU A 358 8.14 -5.22 -13.53
CA GLU A 358 8.39 -6.62 -13.92
C GLU A 358 8.83 -6.70 -15.40
N CYS A 359 8.12 -6.00 -16.30
CA CYS A 359 8.49 -5.91 -17.71
C CYS A 359 9.84 -5.19 -17.93
N CYS A 360 10.22 -4.24 -17.07
CA CYS A 360 11.58 -3.68 -17.09
C CYS A 360 12.62 -4.75 -16.75
N GLY A 361 12.31 -5.67 -15.83
CA GLY A 361 13.16 -6.84 -15.52
C GLY A 361 13.39 -7.70 -16.76
N GLU A 362 12.32 -8.08 -17.45
CA GLU A 362 12.42 -8.86 -18.69
C GLU A 362 13.20 -8.14 -19.80
N MET A 363 13.00 -6.82 -19.92
CA MET A 363 13.74 -5.99 -20.87
C MET A 363 15.24 -5.98 -20.54
N VAL A 364 15.59 -5.80 -19.27
CA VAL A 364 16.97 -5.82 -18.79
C VAL A 364 17.62 -7.18 -19.04
N GLU A 365 16.91 -8.28 -18.81
CA GLU A 365 17.44 -9.62 -19.15
C GLU A 365 17.72 -9.77 -20.66
N ARG A 366 16.84 -9.27 -21.53
CA ARG A 366 17.06 -9.30 -22.99
C ARG A 366 18.30 -8.50 -23.39
N VAL A 367 18.44 -7.27 -22.87
CA VAL A 367 19.60 -6.40 -23.14
C VAL A 367 20.90 -7.02 -22.57
N GLY A 368 20.82 -7.66 -21.40
CA GLY A 368 21.94 -8.36 -20.77
C GLY A 368 22.35 -9.67 -21.47
N ARG A 369 21.47 -10.31 -22.24
CA ARG A 369 21.86 -11.44 -23.11
C ARG A 369 22.67 -10.98 -24.32
N GLN A 370 22.45 -9.76 -24.78
CA GLN A 370 23.10 -9.17 -25.95
C GLN A 370 24.40 -8.43 -25.60
N SER A 371 24.65 -8.15 -24.31
CA SER A 371 25.78 -7.33 -23.86
C SER A 371 26.24 -7.73 -22.46
N LYS A 372 27.50 -7.45 -22.10
CA LYS A 372 27.99 -7.60 -20.72
C LYS A 372 27.57 -6.42 -19.81
N ILE A 373 26.61 -5.60 -20.24
CA ILE A 373 26.20 -4.39 -19.52
C ILE A 373 25.18 -4.78 -18.46
N VAL A 374 25.42 -4.30 -17.24
CA VAL A 374 24.53 -4.55 -16.10
C VAL A 374 23.63 -3.34 -15.91
N ILE A 375 22.35 -3.52 -16.23
CA ILE A 375 21.28 -2.53 -15.99
C ILE A 375 20.34 -3.15 -14.94
N THR A 376 19.57 -2.33 -14.22
CA THR A 376 18.55 -2.80 -13.26
C THR A 376 17.16 -2.32 -13.67
N ALA A 377 16.13 -3.11 -13.37
CA ALA A 377 14.74 -2.74 -13.61
C ALA A 377 14.36 -1.44 -12.86
N THR A 378 14.79 -1.32 -11.61
CA THR A 378 14.65 -0.08 -10.83
C THR A 378 15.33 1.11 -11.49
N GLY A 379 16.54 0.92 -12.04
CA GLY A 379 17.25 1.98 -12.77
C GLY A 379 16.49 2.44 -14.01
N VAL A 380 15.92 1.51 -14.78
CA VAL A 380 15.03 1.83 -15.91
C VAL A 380 13.83 2.63 -15.44
N MET A 381 13.10 2.15 -14.42
CA MET A 381 11.94 2.85 -13.87
C MET A 381 12.29 4.26 -13.38
N GLN A 382 13.45 4.45 -12.75
CA GLN A 382 13.93 5.76 -12.31
C GLN A 382 14.20 6.72 -13.48
N GLN A 383 14.56 6.22 -14.67
CA GLN A 383 14.73 7.04 -15.87
C GLN A 383 13.40 7.31 -16.60
N LEU A 384 12.46 6.36 -16.60
CA LEU A 384 11.21 6.47 -17.35
C LEU A 384 10.12 7.25 -16.62
N LEU A 385 9.96 7.05 -15.31
CA LEU A 385 8.89 7.69 -14.54
C LEU A 385 8.90 9.23 -14.57
N PRO A 386 10.07 9.91 -14.52
CA PRO A 386 10.11 11.36 -14.67
C PRO A 386 9.53 11.86 -16.00
N LEU A 387 9.57 11.05 -17.06
CA LEU A 387 9.00 11.40 -18.37
C LEU A 387 7.46 11.43 -18.32
N VAL A 388 6.86 10.64 -17.44
CA VAL A 388 5.39 10.59 -17.25
C VAL A 388 4.88 11.86 -16.56
N GLU A 389 5.70 12.43 -15.66
CA GLU A 389 5.40 13.67 -14.95
C GLU A 389 5.86 14.94 -15.71
N ASP A 390 6.58 14.79 -16.84
CA ASP A 390 7.15 15.92 -17.58
C ASP A 390 6.07 16.72 -18.32
N ILE A 391 6.06 18.03 -18.08
CA ILE A 391 5.16 18.98 -18.72
C ILE A 391 5.52 19.13 -20.21
N VAL A 392 6.81 19.03 -20.55
CA VAL A 392 7.34 19.19 -21.91
C VAL A 392 8.30 18.04 -22.22
N PRO A 393 7.76 16.86 -22.59
CA PRO A 393 8.59 15.75 -23.04
C PRO A 393 9.37 16.14 -24.29
N ASP A 394 10.70 16.08 -24.21
CA ASP A 394 11.59 16.50 -25.28
C ASP A 394 12.60 15.39 -25.62
N PRO A 395 12.86 15.09 -26.90
CA PRO A 395 13.82 14.05 -27.30
C PRO A 395 15.21 14.24 -26.68
N SER A 396 15.68 15.46 -26.48
CA SER A 396 17.00 15.75 -25.88
C SER A 396 17.14 15.23 -24.45
N LYS A 397 16.04 15.11 -23.70
CA LYS A 397 16.02 14.54 -22.34
C LYS A 397 16.08 13.01 -22.36
N ILE A 398 15.62 12.40 -23.46
CA ILE A 398 15.44 10.96 -23.64
C ILE A 398 16.67 10.31 -24.29
N ILE A 399 17.28 10.99 -25.27
CA ILE A 399 18.50 10.55 -25.97
C ILE A 399 19.62 10.07 -25.03
N PRO A 400 19.88 10.73 -23.87
CA PRO A 400 20.92 10.30 -22.93
C PRO A 400 20.50 9.15 -21.99
N ILE A 401 19.24 8.72 -21.96
CA ILE A 401 18.77 7.66 -21.04
C ILE A 401 19.58 6.37 -21.16
N PRO A 402 19.83 5.82 -22.36
CA PRO A 402 20.64 4.61 -22.50
C PRO A 402 22.03 4.76 -21.87
N GLU A 403 22.68 5.92 -22.07
CA GLU A 403 23.99 6.23 -21.52
C GLU A 403 23.95 6.37 -19.99
N ARG A 404 22.91 7.01 -19.44
CA ARG A 404 22.68 7.08 -17.98
C ARG A 404 22.45 5.71 -17.34
N LEU A 405 21.94 4.74 -18.11
CA LEU A 405 21.79 3.35 -17.71
C LEU A 405 23.05 2.51 -17.92
N GLY A 406 24.13 3.11 -18.44
CA GLY A 406 25.42 2.46 -18.64
C GLY A 406 25.65 1.87 -20.03
N ILE A 407 24.75 2.08 -20.99
CA ILE A 407 24.94 1.66 -22.38
C ILE A 407 25.89 2.65 -23.09
N PRO A 408 27.06 2.21 -23.59
CA PRO A 408 28.00 3.12 -24.26
C PRO A 408 27.40 3.81 -25.48
N ALA A 409 27.80 5.08 -25.68
CA ALA A 409 27.38 5.90 -26.82
C ALA A 409 27.62 5.24 -28.20
N VAL A 410 28.63 4.38 -28.29
CA VAL A 410 29.01 3.65 -29.51
C VAL A 410 28.11 2.46 -29.85
N GLN A 411 27.32 1.95 -28.90
CA GLN A 411 26.48 0.76 -29.10
C GLN A 411 25.06 1.16 -29.52
N LEU A 412 24.92 1.73 -30.72
CA LEU A 412 23.66 2.29 -31.21
C LEU A 412 22.53 1.26 -31.30
N ASP A 413 22.79 0.05 -31.81
CA ASP A 413 21.86 -1.09 -31.82
C ASP A 413 21.16 -1.32 -30.46
N LEU A 414 21.94 -1.29 -29.38
CA LEU A 414 21.46 -1.54 -28.01
C LEU A 414 20.70 -0.32 -27.47
N GLN A 415 21.14 0.89 -27.80
CA GLN A 415 20.39 2.10 -27.45
C GLN A 415 19.03 2.15 -28.15
N ILE A 416 18.99 1.84 -29.46
CA ILE A 416 17.76 1.76 -30.25
C ILE A 416 16.83 0.70 -29.68
N SER A 417 17.36 -0.48 -29.37
CA SER A 417 16.58 -1.57 -28.76
C SER A 417 16.00 -1.17 -27.40
N LEU A 418 16.78 -0.53 -26.54
CA LEU A 418 16.31 -0.03 -25.25
C LEU A 418 15.23 1.05 -25.40
N LEU A 419 15.41 2.02 -26.31
CA LEU A 419 14.43 3.09 -26.54
C LEU A 419 13.12 2.53 -27.12
N ARG A 420 13.20 1.54 -28.01
CA ARG A 420 12.05 0.82 -28.55
C ARG A 420 11.24 0.13 -27.46
N GLU A 421 11.91 -0.59 -26.56
CA GLU A 421 11.26 -1.27 -25.45
C GLU A 421 10.73 -0.26 -24.40
N SER A 422 11.48 0.81 -24.12
CA SER A 422 11.05 1.91 -23.24
C SER A 422 9.75 2.55 -23.72
N ARG A 423 9.59 2.76 -25.03
CA ARG A 423 8.33 3.25 -25.62
C ARG A 423 7.17 2.29 -25.36
N LYS A 424 7.39 0.98 -25.45
CA LYS A 424 6.36 -0.04 -25.14
C LYS A 424 5.96 0.02 -23.67
N LEU A 425 6.95 0.08 -22.77
CA LEU A 425 6.74 0.17 -21.32
C LEU A 425 5.94 1.43 -20.95
N LEU A 426 6.31 2.59 -21.48
CA LEU A 426 5.56 3.83 -21.30
C LEU A 426 4.13 3.72 -21.86
N ALA A 427 3.94 3.04 -22.99
CA ALA A 427 2.61 2.83 -23.54
C ALA A 427 1.71 1.95 -22.65
N MET A 428 2.26 1.08 -21.81
CA MET A 428 1.50 0.28 -20.85
C MET A 428 0.99 1.10 -19.66
N ILE A 429 1.62 2.23 -19.34
CA ILE A 429 1.23 3.07 -18.22
C ILE A 429 -0.17 3.68 -18.50
N PRO A 430 -1.13 3.59 -17.54
CA PRO A 430 -2.47 4.11 -17.73
C PRO A 430 -2.47 5.63 -17.88
N VAL A 431 -3.43 6.16 -18.66
CA VAL A 431 -3.57 7.61 -18.88
C VAL A 431 -3.71 8.37 -17.55
N GLY A 432 -4.35 7.79 -16.54
CA GLY A 432 -4.51 8.43 -15.23
C GLY A 432 -3.22 8.63 -14.43
N VAL A 433 -2.08 8.08 -14.87
CA VAL A 433 -0.75 8.38 -14.30
C VAL A 433 -0.11 9.56 -15.00
N TYR A 434 -0.45 9.76 -16.27
CA TYR A 434 -0.08 10.96 -17.00
C TYR A 434 -0.97 12.12 -16.54
N ARG A 435 -0.52 13.35 -16.82
CA ARG A 435 -1.36 14.54 -16.61
C ARG A 435 -2.67 14.44 -17.40
N ASP A 436 -2.58 14.01 -18.65
CA ASP A 436 -3.69 13.91 -19.58
C ASP A 436 -3.31 13.00 -20.78
N LEU A 437 -4.28 12.76 -21.67
CA LEU A 437 -4.09 11.94 -22.87
C LEU A 437 -3.07 12.56 -23.85
N GLU A 438 -3.01 13.89 -23.93
CA GLU A 438 -2.07 14.60 -24.81
C GLU A 438 -0.63 14.41 -24.32
N ALA A 439 -0.39 14.52 -23.01
CA ALA A 439 0.89 14.30 -22.35
C ALA A 439 1.42 12.88 -22.60
N ARG A 440 0.53 11.88 -22.56
CA ARG A 440 0.91 10.51 -22.96
C ARG A 440 1.33 10.46 -24.43
N GLY A 441 0.56 11.09 -25.32
CA GLY A 441 0.86 11.14 -26.75
C GLY A 441 2.16 11.88 -27.08
N THR A 442 2.44 13.01 -26.43
CA THR A 442 3.70 13.77 -26.60
C THR A 442 4.88 13.00 -26.06
N THR A 443 4.76 12.38 -24.88
CA THR A 443 5.82 11.53 -24.28
C THR A 443 6.22 10.40 -25.23
N LEU A 444 5.25 9.64 -25.74
CA LEU A 444 5.53 8.54 -26.65
C LEU A 444 6.17 9.06 -27.96
N ARG A 445 5.69 10.18 -28.51
CA ARG A 445 6.29 10.80 -29.70
C ARG A 445 7.73 11.25 -29.46
N ALA A 446 8.03 11.85 -28.32
CA ALA A 446 9.38 12.28 -27.96
C ALA A 446 10.35 11.07 -27.89
N VAL A 447 9.90 9.94 -27.34
CA VAL A 447 10.70 8.69 -27.33
C VAL A 447 10.92 8.15 -28.73
N GLN A 448 9.90 8.21 -29.61
CA GLN A 448 10.03 7.81 -31.00
C GLN A 448 11.06 8.67 -31.73
N GLN A 449 10.97 9.99 -31.60
CA GLN A 449 11.93 10.93 -32.20
C GLN A 449 13.36 10.69 -31.69
N ALA A 450 13.53 10.43 -30.40
CA ALA A 450 14.83 10.07 -29.84
C ALA A 450 15.39 8.77 -30.45
N MET A 451 14.53 7.77 -30.67
CA MET A 451 14.91 6.52 -31.34
C MET A 451 15.27 6.76 -32.81
N ASP A 452 14.48 7.54 -33.55
CA ASP A 452 14.73 7.86 -34.96
C ASP A 452 16.06 8.62 -35.13
N ILE A 453 16.41 9.50 -34.19
CA ILE A 453 17.72 10.19 -34.16
C ILE A 453 18.87 9.18 -33.98
N ARG A 454 18.70 8.17 -33.12
CA ARG A 454 19.73 7.11 -32.94
C ARG A 454 19.85 6.21 -34.16
N ILE A 455 18.75 5.89 -34.83
CA ILE A 455 18.75 5.15 -36.10
C ILE A 455 19.49 5.95 -37.18
N GLY A 456 19.21 7.23 -37.32
CA GLY A 456 19.93 8.08 -38.29
C GLY A 456 21.43 8.19 -38.00
N GLN A 457 21.84 8.15 -36.72
CA GLN A 457 23.25 8.09 -36.32
C GLN A 457 23.90 6.76 -36.71
N GLU A 458 23.18 5.65 -36.60
CA GLU A 458 23.66 4.31 -36.95
C GLU A 458 23.81 4.14 -38.45
N GLU A 459 22.85 4.65 -39.23
CA GLU A 459 22.91 4.65 -40.70
C GLU A 459 24.04 5.53 -41.26
N SER A 460 24.50 6.52 -40.47
CA SER A 460 25.56 7.45 -40.85
C SER A 460 26.96 7.05 -40.36
N ALA A 461 27.06 6.01 -39.52
CA ALA A 461 28.30 5.49 -38.95
C ALA A 461 28.86 4.34 -39.80
#